data_AF-A0A538E880-F1
#
_entry.id   AF-A0A538E880-F1
#
_cell.length_a   1.000
_cell.length_b   1.000
_cell.length_c   1.000
_cell.angle_alpha   90.00
_cell.angle_beta   90.00
_cell.angle_gamma   90.00
#
_symmetry.space_group_name_H-M   'P 1'
#
loop_
_entity.id
_entity.type
_entity.pdbx_description
1 polymer ?
#
loop_
_entity_poly.entity_id
_entity_poly.type
_entity_poly.pdbx_seq_one_letter_code
_entity_poly.pdbx_strand_id
1 'polypeptide(L)'
;MVRALKFLGLIAALAAVFPVVGGASPARTLANSVTYQDSRNEDPKGPDINTVTVSNNNAGLITFKIDIPNQAQLSGEKIVDILVDSDNNPKTGDPSPLNPGADYAIELFQSAATLFQWDGQTYSRSAAGPSQATLIFSDSPTGPTISISNAELGNTQKLNFQASAVSGITLDAAGNLDFTNAHADSAPDLGHGLYAYEVKTAPLKLLAKNFKTAPTRPRAGGSFSMKMSVIRNDTGAVLEGGTVNCAAKAGGSRLSARVHRIANKVAQCTWAIPGSARSKAFRGSITVVFEGKKVTKTFAATIG
;
A
#
# COMPACT_ATOMS: atom_id res chain seq x y z
N MET A 1 24.89 68.76 39.71
CA MET A 1 24.43 67.97 38.55
C MET A 1 25.39 66.80 38.36
N VAL A 2 24.98 65.61 38.76
CA VAL A 2 25.83 64.41 38.88
C VAL A 2 25.96 63.71 37.51
N ARG A 3 27.19 63.42 37.12
CA ARG A 3 27.57 62.63 35.94
C ARG A 3 27.25 61.15 36.16
N ALA A 4 26.64 60.49 35.18
CA ALA A 4 26.42 59.04 35.16
C ALA A 4 27.31 58.36 34.11
N LEU A 5 28.04 57.36 34.59
CA LEU A 5 28.92 56.42 33.88
C LEU A 5 28.06 55.28 33.27
N LYS A 6 28.32 54.82 32.04
CA LYS A 6 27.89 53.46 31.61
C LYS A 6 28.90 52.76 30.70
N PHE A 7 29.02 51.47 31.00
CA PHE A 7 30.06 50.49 30.69
C PHE A 7 30.12 50.00 29.23
N LEU A 8 31.33 49.63 28.82
CA LEU A 8 31.64 48.72 27.70
C LEU A 8 31.06 47.32 27.95
N GLY A 9 30.49 46.71 26.91
CA GLY A 9 30.17 45.28 26.84
C GLY A 9 30.59 44.69 25.50
N LEU A 10 31.67 43.90 25.52
CA LEU A 10 32.20 43.16 24.37
C LEU A 10 31.40 41.84 24.22
N ILE A 11 30.74 41.61 23.09
CA ILE A 11 30.08 40.31 22.79
C ILE A 11 30.96 39.55 21.79
N ALA A 12 31.54 38.44 22.25
CA ALA A 12 32.25 37.48 21.41
C ALA A 12 31.24 36.53 20.74
N ALA A 13 31.23 36.48 19.41
CA ALA A 13 30.40 35.56 18.63
C ALA A 13 31.09 34.18 18.53
N LEU A 14 30.54 33.17 19.22
CA LEU A 14 30.91 31.77 19.04
C LEU A 14 30.11 31.18 17.87
N ALA A 15 30.77 30.90 16.74
CA ALA A 15 30.16 30.20 15.61
C ALA A 15 30.08 28.69 15.91
N ALA A 16 28.91 28.21 16.33
CA ALA A 16 28.62 26.79 16.47
C ALA A 16 28.36 26.16 15.09
N VAL A 17 29.32 25.36 14.61
CA VAL A 17 29.14 24.52 13.41
C VAL A 17 28.34 23.29 13.80
N PHE A 18 27.04 23.29 13.55
CA PHE A 18 26.21 22.08 13.68
C PHE A 18 26.41 21.18 12.45
N PRO A 19 26.71 19.88 12.62
CA PRO A 19 26.70 18.95 11.51
C PRO A 19 25.26 18.80 11.00
N VAL A 20 25.02 19.14 9.73
CA VAL A 20 23.77 18.84 9.04
C VAL A 20 23.69 17.32 8.87
N VAL A 21 23.06 16.65 9.82
CA VAL A 21 22.63 15.27 9.65
C VAL A 21 21.51 15.32 8.60
N GLY A 22 21.81 14.86 7.38
CA GLY A 22 20.83 14.68 6.32
C GLY A 22 19.77 13.66 6.73
N GLY A 23 18.78 14.11 7.49
CA GLY A 23 17.57 13.36 7.79
C GLY A 23 16.86 13.07 6.48
N ALA A 24 16.64 11.79 6.18
CA ALA A 24 15.74 11.41 5.11
C ALA A 24 14.38 12.03 5.43
N SER A 25 13.94 13.00 4.61
CA SER A 25 12.63 13.61 4.77
C SER A 25 11.57 12.51 4.78
N PRO A 26 10.62 12.51 5.74
CA PRO A 26 9.49 11.59 5.69
C PRO A 26 8.80 11.73 4.34
N ALA A 27 8.39 10.60 3.75
CA ALA A 27 7.62 10.62 2.53
C ALA A 27 6.38 11.48 2.76
N ARG A 28 6.14 12.47 1.89
CA ARG A 28 4.93 13.29 1.94
C ARG A 28 3.74 12.33 1.81
N THR A 29 2.86 12.31 2.80
CA THR A 29 1.62 11.54 2.76
C THR A 29 0.79 12.04 1.57
N LEU A 30 0.60 11.16 0.59
CA LEU A 30 -0.27 11.42 -0.56
C LEU A 30 -1.67 10.81 -0.36
N ALA A 31 -1.83 9.90 0.61
CA ALA A 31 -3.11 9.30 1.02
C ALA A 31 -4.30 10.28 0.96
N ASN A 32 -5.42 9.81 0.38
CA ASN A 32 -6.65 10.58 0.27
C ASN A 32 -7.73 10.01 1.20
N SER A 33 -8.68 10.85 1.63
CA SER A 33 -9.85 10.42 2.41
C SER A 33 -11.03 11.35 2.12
N VAL A 34 -12.17 10.78 1.75
CA VAL A 34 -13.40 11.50 1.44
C VAL A 34 -14.56 10.78 2.11
N THR A 35 -15.48 11.54 2.72
CA THR A 35 -16.75 11.01 3.23
C THR A 35 -17.87 11.52 2.35
N TYR A 36 -18.59 10.60 1.74
CA TYR A 36 -19.79 10.86 0.96
C TYR A 36 -21.00 10.74 1.88
N GLN A 37 -21.89 11.71 1.80
CA GLN A 37 -23.18 11.66 2.49
C GLN A 37 -24.18 11.01 1.56
N ASP A 38 -25.01 10.17 2.14
CA ASP A 38 -26.23 9.70 1.50
C ASP A 38 -27.44 10.36 2.15
N SER A 39 -28.59 10.23 1.51
CA SER A 39 -29.87 10.53 2.13
C SER A 39 -30.20 9.50 3.23
N ARG A 40 -31.33 9.69 3.91
CA ARG A 40 -31.68 8.87 5.07
C ARG A 40 -33.18 8.61 5.13
N ASN A 41 -33.55 7.45 5.67
CA ASN A 41 -34.92 7.02 5.93
C ASN A 41 -35.78 6.88 4.65
N GLU A 42 -35.18 6.39 3.58
CA GLU A 42 -35.80 6.05 2.30
C GLU A 42 -36.79 4.91 2.47
N ASP A 43 -36.34 3.84 3.15
CA ASP A 43 -37.14 2.68 3.49
C ASP A 43 -37.05 2.39 5.01
N PRO A 44 -38.13 2.60 5.78
CA PRO A 44 -38.12 2.38 7.23
C PRO A 44 -37.92 0.91 7.63
N LYS A 45 -38.00 -0.04 6.69
CA LYS A 45 -37.77 -1.47 6.93
C LYS A 45 -36.41 -1.96 6.43
N GLY A 46 -35.68 -1.12 5.69
CA GLY A 46 -34.43 -1.46 5.06
C GLY A 46 -33.18 -1.10 5.87
N PRO A 47 -32.00 -1.47 5.37
CA PRO A 47 -30.77 -0.79 5.75
C PRO A 47 -30.85 0.70 5.40
N ASP A 48 -30.11 1.54 6.13
CA ASP A 48 -30.04 3.00 5.95
C ASP A 48 -28.56 3.40 6.00
N ILE A 49 -27.92 3.45 4.83
CA ILE A 49 -26.55 3.88 4.64
C ILE A 49 -26.53 5.39 4.84
N ASN A 50 -25.91 5.88 5.91
CA ASN A 50 -25.79 7.32 6.13
C ASN A 50 -24.61 7.93 5.38
N THR A 51 -23.50 7.20 5.34
CA THR A 51 -22.25 7.67 4.74
C THR A 51 -21.41 6.52 4.20
N VAL A 52 -20.62 6.83 3.17
CA VAL A 52 -19.49 6.01 2.77
C VAL A 52 -18.21 6.83 2.90
N THR A 53 -17.28 6.39 3.75
CA THR A 53 -15.95 6.98 3.79
C THR A 53 -15.00 6.14 2.96
N VAL A 54 -14.44 6.73 1.91
CA VAL A 54 -13.39 6.11 1.09
C VAL A 54 -12.06 6.76 1.39
N SER A 55 -11.07 5.93 1.69
CA SER A 55 -9.70 6.37 1.93
C SER A 55 -8.70 5.47 1.23
N ASN A 56 -7.47 5.96 1.00
CA ASN A 56 -6.40 5.14 0.47
C ASN A 56 -5.07 5.49 1.14
N ASN A 57 -4.21 4.50 1.37
CA ASN A 57 -2.85 4.76 1.84
C ASN A 57 -1.89 5.05 0.65
N ASN A 58 -0.67 5.45 0.95
CA ASN A 58 0.35 5.77 -0.07
C ASN A 58 0.68 4.59 -1.02
N ALA A 59 0.41 3.34 -0.62
CA ALA A 59 0.63 2.15 -1.44
C ALA A 59 -0.60 1.74 -2.25
N GLY A 60 -1.70 2.50 -2.17
CA GLY A 60 -2.92 2.23 -2.91
C GLY A 60 -3.83 1.18 -2.28
N LEU A 61 -3.69 0.87 -0.99
CA LEU A 61 -4.74 0.14 -0.27
C LEU A 61 -5.93 1.08 -0.08
N ILE A 62 -7.03 0.83 -0.78
CA ILE A 62 -8.29 1.55 -0.71
C ILE A 62 -9.12 0.92 0.41
N THR A 63 -9.82 1.74 1.19
CA THR A 63 -10.71 1.32 2.26
C THR A 63 -12.05 2.02 2.11
N PHE A 64 -13.12 1.24 2.02
CA PHE A 64 -14.52 1.68 2.06
C PHE A 64 -15.07 1.37 3.45
N LYS A 65 -15.46 2.41 4.20
CA LYS A 65 -16.22 2.27 5.44
C LYS A 65 -17.66 2.69 5.14
N ILE A 66 -18.59 1.75 5.29
CA ILE A 66 -20.01 1.95 4.98
C ILE A 66 -20.75 2.03 6.32
N ASP A 67 -21.37 3.17 6.61
CA ASP A 67 -22.07 3.43 7.87
C ASP A 67 -23.57 3.16 7.72
N ILE A 68 -24.06 2.09 8.34
CA ILE A 68 -25.45 1.60 8.32
C ILE A 68 -25.96 1.44 9.77
N PRO A 69 -26.16 2.54 10.52
CA PRO A 69 -26.34 2.45 11.97
C PRO A 69 -27.66 1.84 12.42
N ASN A 70 -28.68 1.75 11.54
CA ASN A 70 -29.93 1.08 11.84
C ASN A 70 -29.85 -0.46 11.69
N GLN A 71 -28.70 -0.98 11.25
CA GLN A 71 -28.43 -2.40 11.13
C GLN A 71 -27.40 -2.84 12.16
N ALA A 72 -27.74 -3.85 12.97
CA ALA A 72 -26.73 -4.59 13.70
C ALA A 72 -25.73 -5.23 12.71
N GLN A 73 -24.53 -5.57 13.23
CA GLN A 73 -23.46 -6.30 12.52
C GLN A 73 -23.99 -7.28 11.47
N LEU A 74 -23.28 -7.39 10.34
CA LEU A 74 -23.56 -8.29 9.22
C LEU A 74 -23.66 -9.73 9.72
N SER A 75 -24.88 -10.10 10.09
CA SER A 75 -25.28 -11.37 10.64
C SER A 75 -26.52 -11.81 9.88
N GLY A 76 -26.62 -13.11 9.64
CA GLY A 76 -27.62 -13.68 8.75
C GLY A 76 -27.36 -13.38 7.27
N GLU A 77 -28.43 -13.42 6.50
CA GLU A 77 -28.49 -13.25 5.05
C GLU A 77 -28.58 -11.75 4.72
N LYS A 78 -27.52 -11.00 5.02
CA LYS A 78 -27.34 -9.62 4.56
C LYS A 78 -26.28 -9.57 3.48
N ILE A 79 -26.49 -8.73 2.47
CA ILE A 79 -25.53 -8.47 1.40
C ILE A 79 -25.10 -7.02 1.51
N VAL A 80 -23.80 -6.77 1.37
CA VAL A 80 -23.26 -5.44 1.07
C VAL A 80 -22.44 -5.53 -0.20
N ASP A 81 -22.80 -4.74 -1.20
CA ASP A 81 -22.10 -4.67 -2.47
C ASP A 81 -21.42 -3.32 -2.64
N ILE A 82 -20.24 -3.33 -3.25
CA ILE A 82 -19.58 -2.13 -3.77
C ILE A 82 -19.31 -2.38 -5.26
N LEU A 83 -19.97 -1.60 -6.11
CA LEU A 83 -19.72 -1.63 -7.55
C LEU A 83 -18.74 -0.53 -7.91
N VAL A 84 -17.70 -0.88 -8.68
CA VAL A 84 -16.57 0.00 -8.97
C VAL A 84 -16.35 0.10 -10.46
N ASP A 85 -16.58 1.29 -11.02
CA ASP A 85 -16.05 1.74 -12.31
C ASP A 85 -14.60 2.15 -12.07
N SER A 86 -13.68 1.26 -12.41
CA SER A 86 -12.27 1.34 -12.01
C SER A 86 -11.44 2.22 -12.95
N ASP A 87 -11.88 2.40 -14.18
CA ASP A 87 -11.23 3.23 -15.18
C ASP A 87 -11.90 4.61 -15.37
N ASN A 88 -12.96 4.88 -14.59
CA ASN A 88 -13.74 6.12 -14.61
C ASN A 88 -14.29 6.39 -16.03
N ASN A 89 -14.83 5.34 -16.65
CA ASN A 89 -15.39 5.38 -17.98
C ASN A 89 -16.73 4.63 -18.04
N PRO A 90 -17.86 5.34 -18.12
CA PRO A 90 -19.19 4.70 -18.13
C PRO A 90 -19.51 3.92 -19.42
N LYS A 91 -18.55 3.79 -20.34
CA LYS A 91 -18.68 3.04 -21.60
C LYS A 91 -17.99 1.67 -21.56
N THR A 92 -17.19 1.41 -20.53
CA THR A 92 -16.58 0.12 -20.21
C THR A 92 -17.41 -0.59 -19.15
N GLY A 93 -17.06 -1.81 -18.74
CA GLY A 93 -17.79 -2.52 -17.69
C GLY A 93 -19.28 -2.79 -17.99
N ASP A 94 -20.07 -2.81 -16.93
CA ASP A 94 -21.51 -3.03 -16.92
C ASP A 94 -22.28 -1.89 -17.62
N PRO A 95 -23.08 -2.20 -18.68
CA PRO A 95 -23.85 -1.21 -19.40
C PRO A 95 -25.18 -0.84 -18.71
N SER A 96 -25.50 -1.45 -17.56
CA SER A 96 -26.71 -1.18 -16.79
C SER A 96 -26.80 0.30 -16.43
N PRO A 97 -27.97 0.94 -16.57
CA PRO A 97 -28.17 2.32 -16.14
C PRO A 97 -28.05 2.50 -14.63
N LEU A 98 -28.14 1.40 -13.86
CA LEU A 98 -27.96 1.43 -12.41
C LEU A 98 -26.48 1.52 -12.03
N ASN A 99 -25.58 0.90 -12.81
CA ASN A 99 -24.17 0.76 -12.46
C ASN A 99 -23.25 1.05 -13.66
N PRO A 100 -23.44 2.18 -14.37
CA PRO A 100 -22.80 2.40 -15.66
C PRO A 100 -21.28 2.46 -15.51
N GLY A 101 -20.55 1.60 -16.23
CA GLY A 101 -19.09 1.59 -16.17
C GLY A 101 -18.50 0.58 -15.21
N ALA A 102 -19.29 -0.06 -14.34
CA ALA A 102 -18.74 -0.86 -13.27
C ALA A 102 -17.98 -2.09 -13.80
N ASP A 103 -16.70 -2.17 -13.47
CA ASP A 103 -15.79 -3.25 -13.89
C ASP A 103 -15.74 -4.36 -12.85
N TYR A 104 -15.97 -4.02 -11.58
CA TYR A 104 -15.83 -4.93 -10.44
C TYR A 104 -17.01 -4.80 -9.48
N ALA A 105 -17.34 -5.92 -8.84
CA ALA A 105 -18.23 -5.97 -7.69
C ALA A 105 -17.47 -6.55 -6.50
N ILE A 106 -17.51 -5.87 -5.36
CA ILE A 106 -17.04 -6.39 -4.08
C ILE A 106 -18.28 -6.74 -3.26
N GLU A 107 -18.56 -8.02 -3.11
CA GLU A 107 -19.70 -8.52 -2.35
C GLU A 107 -19.23 -8.99 -0.98
N LEU A 108 -19.95 -8.60 0.06
CA LEU A 108 -19.84 -9.14 1.39
C LEU A 108 -21.14 -9.88 1.74
N PHE A 109 -21.04 -11.21 1.81
CA PHE A 109 -22.15 -12.10 2.09
C PHE A 109 -21.69 -13.26 2.98
N GLN A 110 -22.51 -13.66 3.96
CA GLN A 110 -22.21 -14.75 4.91
C GLN A 110 -20.79 -14.66 5.53
N SER A 111 -20.39 -13.45 5.94
CA SER A 111 -19.06 -13.17 6.51
C SER A 111 -17.88 -13.51 5.59
N ALA A 112 -18.09 -13.48 4.27
CA ALA A 112 -17.05 -13.62 3.26
C ALA A 112 -17.09 -12.43 2.31
N ALA A 113 -15.92 -11.86 2.02
CA ALA A 113 -15.76 -10.83 0.98
C ALA A 113 -15.23 -11.48 -0.30
N THR A 114 -15.89 -11.21 -1.43
CA THR A 114 -15.53 -11.74 -2.74
C THR A 114 -15.40 -10.62 -3.75
N LEU A 115 -14.34 -10.66 -4.56
CA LEU A 115 -14.19 -9.79 -5.72
C LEU A 115 -14.68 -10.52 -6.97
N PHE A 116 -15.62 -9.90 -7.67
CA PHE A 116 -16.09 -10.32 -8.98
C PHE A 116 -15.67 -9.29 -10.03
N GLN A 117 -15.53 -9.75 -11.27
CA GLN A 117 -15.24 -8.90 -12.42
C GLN A 117 -16.37 -9.02 -13.44
N TRP A 118 -16.74 -7.91 -14.05
CA TRP A 118 -17.64 -7.90 -15.18
C TRP A 118 -17.03 -8.65 -16.37
N ASP A 119 -17.71 -9.67 -16.87
CA ASP A 119 -17.25 -10.51 -17.98
C ASP A 119 -17.90 -10.17 -19.33
N GLY A 120 -18.72 -9.13 -19.37
CA GLY A 120 -19.53 -8.74 -20.52
C GLY A 120 -20.99 -9.15 -20.44
N GLN A 121 -21.36 -10.02 -19.49
CA GLN A 121 -22.75 -10.42 -19.23
C GLN A 121 -23.13 -10.35 -17.76
N THR A 122 -22.21 -10.71 -16.86
CA THR A 122 -22.46 -10.72 -15.43
C THR A 122 -21.17 -10.45 -14.66
N TYR A 123 -21.29 -10.29 -13.34
CA TYR A 123 -20.15 -10.25 -12.44
C TYR A 123 -19.80 -11.69 -12.07
N SER A 124 -18.68 -12.17 -12.59
CA SER A 124 -18.23 -13.54 -12.36
C SER A 124 -16.82 -13.59 -11.82
N ARG A 125 -16.49 -14.73 -11.20
CA ARG A 125 -15.14 -15.02 -10.71
C ARG A 125 -14.50 -16.06 -11.61
N SER A 126 -13.38 -15.71 -12.21
CA SER A 126 -12.59 -16.63 -13.03
C SER A 126 -11.18 -16.80 -12.46
N ALA A 127 -10.55 -17.96 -12.69
CA ALA A 127 -9.16 -18.19 -12.28
C ALA A 127 -8.15 -17.27 -12.99
N ALA A 128 -8.56 -16.67 -14.11
CA ALA A 128 -7.78 -15.69 -14.87
C ALA A 128 -8.10 -14.24 -14.48
N GLY A 129 -9.11 -14.03 -13.62
CA GLY A 129 -9.52 -12.71 -13.14
C GLY A 129 -8.50 -12.09 -12.18
N PRO A 130 -8.78 -10.87 -11.68
CA PRO A 130 -7.91 -10.21 -10.72
C PRO A 130 -7.72 -11.07 -9.45
N SER A 131 -6.54 -10.93 -8.85
CA SER A 131 -6.32 -11.41 -7.49
C SER A 131 -7.25 -10.66 -6.52
N GLN A 132 -7.60 -11.30 -5.40
CA GLN A 132 -8.27 -10.68 -4.24
C GLN A 132 -7.49 -10.91 -2.95
N ALA A 133 -6.19 -11.15 -3.05
CA ALA A 133 -5.31 -11.48 -1.94
C ALA A 133 -5.19 -10.35 -0.90
N THR A 134 -5.51 -9.11 -1.28
CA THR A 134 -5.52 -7.97 -0.36
C THR A 134 -6.93 -7.60 0.11
N LEU A 135 -7.97 -8.24 -0.43
CA LEU A 135 -9.35 -8.03 -0.02
C LEU A 135 -9.55 -8.54 1.41
N ILE A 136 -9.83 -7.62 2.32
CA ILE A 136 -10.15 -7.92 3.71
C ILE A 136 -11.35 -7.10 4.14
N PHE A 137 -12.07 -7.58 5.13
CA PHE A 137 -13.12 -6.80 5.77
C PHE A 137 -13.04 -6.95 7.29
N SER A 138 -13.56 -5.95 7.99
CA SER A 138 -13.93 -6.04 9.40
C SER A 138 -15.30 -5.46 9.57
N ASP A 139 -16.11 -6.07 10.43
CA ASP A 139 -17.45 -5.59 10.70
C ASP A 139 -17.51 -4.81 12.02
N SER A 140 -18.44 -3.85 12.11
CA SER A 140 -18.62 -2.99 13.27
C SER A 140 -20.11 -2.81 13.57
N PRO A 141 -20.48 -2.33 14.78
CA PRO A 141 -21.89 -2.08 15.11
C PRO A 141 -22.60 -1.10 14.19
N THR A 142 -21.87 -0.30 13.39
CA THR A 142 -22.45 0.62 12.42
C THR A 142 -22.15 0.23 10.97
N GLY A 143 -21.71 -1.00 10.70
CA GLY A 143 -21.50 -1.51 9.34
C GLY A 143 -20.04 -1.87 9.02
N PRO A 144 -19.79 -2.38 7.79
CA PRO A 144 -18.51 -2.95 7.41
C PRO A 144 -17.45 -1.91 7.04
N THR A 145 -16.20 -2.31 7.22
CA THR A 145 -15.02 -1.69 6.62
C THR A 145 -14.36 -2.71 5.70
N ILE A 146 -14.27 -2.41 4.41
CA ILE A 146 -13.73 -3.29 3.37
C ILE A 146 -12.50 -2.62 2.78
N SER A 147 -11.40 -3.35 2.65
CA SER A 147 -10.15 -2.84 2.08
C SER A 147 -9.65 -3.72 0.94
N ILE A 148 -9.13 -3.12 -0.11
CA ILE A 148 -8.54 -3.80 -1.27
C ILE A 148 -7.47 -2.92 -1.94
N SER A 149 -6.43 -3.53 -2.52
CA SER A 149 -5.41 -2.82 -3.28
C SER A 149 -5.96 -2.36 -4.62
N ASN A 150 -5.64 -1.11 -5.00
CA ASN A 150 -5.95 -0.59 -6.32
C ASN A 150 -5.33 -1.43 -7.46
N ALA A 151 -4.26 -2.18 -7.21
CA ALA A 151 -3.67 -3.09 -8.18
C ALA A 151 -4.59 -4.26 -8.54
N GLU A 152 -5.45 -4.68 -7.62
CA GLU A 152 -6.50 -5.70 -7.85
C GLU A 152 -7.72 -5.12 -8.56
N LEU A 153 -7.82 -3.79 -8.65
CA LEU A 153 -8.83 -3.03 -9.39
C LEU A 153 -8.21 -2.34 -10.62
N GLY A 154 -7.40 -3.07 -11.39
CA GLY A 154 -6.82 -2.56 -12.64
C GLY A 154 -5.76 -1.47 -12.50
N ASN A 155 -5.16 -1.28 -11.31
CA ASN A 155 -4.26 -0.16 -10.98
C ASN A 155 -4.95 1.21 -11.08
N THR A 156 -6.23 1.28 -10.69
CA THR A 156 -7.00 2.52 -10.72
C THR A 156 -6.32 3.67 -9.95
N GLN A 157 -6.42 4.88 -10.53
CA GLN A 157 -6.06 6.16 -9.89
C GLN A 157 -7.27 7.07 -9.69
N LYS A 158 -8.37 6.76 -10.38
CA LYS A 158 -9.65 7.44 -10.30
C LYS A 158 -10.70 6.37 -10.52
N LEU A 159 -11.65 6.29 -9.61
CA LEU A 159 -12.74 5.34 -9.69
C LEU A 159 -14.06 6.07 -9.42
N ASN A 160 -15.12 5.55 -9.99
CA ASN A 160 -16.47 5.83 -9.53
C ASN A 160 -17.02 4.59 -8.83
N PHE A 161 -17.88 4.79 -7.84
CA PHE A 161 -18.46 3.68 -7.11
C PHE A 161 -19.85 4.00 -6.58
N GLN A 162 -20.58 2.93 -6.25
CA GLN A 162 -21.71 2.97 -5.34
C GLN A 162 -21.55 1.85 -4.32
N ALA A 163 -22.19 2.01 -3.16
CA ALA A 163 -22.39 0.95 -2.20
C ALA A 163 -23.89 0.65 -2.11
N SER A 164 -24.23 -0.62 -1.94
CA SER A 164 -25.61 -1.04 -1.67
C SER A 164 -25.62 -2.00 -0.50
N ALA A 165 -26.70 -1.97 0.28
CA ALA A 165 -26.93 -2.89 1.37
C ALA A 165 -28.30 -3.53 1.20
N VAL A 166 -28.41 -4.83 1.44
CA VAL A 166 -29.65 -5.59 1.34
C VAL A 166 -29.85 -6.39 2.61
N SER A 167 -31.06 -6.33 3.16
CA SER A 167 -31.50 -7.11 4.32
C SER A 167 -32.88 -7.73 4.06
N GLY A 168 -33.35 -8.61 4.95
CA GLY A 168 -34.63 -9.31 4.75
C GLY A 168 -34.57 -10.44 3.72
N ILE A 169 -33.36 -10.84 3.30
CA ILE A 169 -33.14 -12.03 2.49
C ILE A 169 -33.37 -13.25 3.39
N THR A 170 -33.99 -14.28 2.83
CA THR A 170 -34.18 -15.57 3.50
C THR A 170 -33.68 -16.69 2.60
N LEU A 171 -33.64 -17.92 3.12
CA LEU A 171 -33.45 -19.11 2.29
C LEU A 171 -34.80 -19.79 2.06
N ASP A 172 -35.08 -20.16 0.81
CA ASP A 172 -36.23 -21.00 0.48
C ASP A 172 -36.03 -22.45 0.98
N ALA A 173 -37.05 -23.30 0.81
CA ALA A 173 -36.98 -24.70 1.24
C ALA A 173 -35.90 -25.53 0.52
N ALA A 174 -35.39 -25.05 -0.62
CA ALA A 174 -34.32 -25.68 -1.37
C ALA A 174 -32.93 -25.08 -1.04
N GLY A 175 -32.86 -24.08 -0.15
CA GLY A 175 -31.63 -23.39 0.25
C GLY A 175 -31.17 -22.31 -0.73
N ASN A 176 -32.02 -21.86 -1.64
CA ASN A 176 -31.72 -20.71 -2.51
C ASN A 176 -32.07 -19.40 -1.80
N LEU A 177 -31.41 -18.32 -2.19
CA LEU A 177 -31.75 -16.98 -1.71
C LEU A 177 -33.14 -16.56 -2.19
N ASP A 178 -33.99 -16.19 -1.25
CA ASP A 178 -35.31 -15.61 -1.46
C ASP A 178 -35.27 -14.13 -1.09
N PHE A 179 -35.51 -13.29 -2.09
CA PHE A 179 -35.51 -11.83 -1.99
C PHE A 179 -36.93 -11.25 -1.86
N THR A 180 -37.96 -12.07 -1.68
CA THR A 180 -39.37 -11.62 -1.66
C THR A 180 -39.65 -10.54 -0.59
N ASN A 181 -38.95 -10.61 0.55
CA ASN A 181 -39.04 -9.63 1.64
C ASN A 181 -37.79 -8.76 1.75
N ALA A 182 -36.95 -8.75 0.71
CA ALA A 182 -35.71 -8.00 0.75
C ALA A 182 -35.98 -6.50 0.67
N HIS A 183 -35.24 -5.77 1.51
CA HIS A 183 -35.18 -4.32 1.52
C HIS A 183 -33.75 -3.91 1.21
N ALA A 184 -33.60 -2.95 0.31
CA ALA A 184 -32.31 -2.50 -0.17
C ALA A 184 -32.18 -0.98 -0.03
N ASP A 185 -30.94 -0.57 0.16
CA ASP A 185 -30.54 0.82 0.15
C ASP A 185 -29.27 0.99 -0.68
N SER A 186 -29.09 2.14 -1.31
CA SER A 186 -28.00 2.43 -2.23
C SER A 186 -27.46 3.82 -1.99
N ALA A 187 -26.14 3.91 -1.85
CA ALA A 187 -25.37 5.13 -1.68
C ALA A 187 -24.40 5.29 -2.86
N PRO A 188 -24.63 6.24 -3.79
CA PRO A 188 -25.70 7.23 -3.77
C PRO A 188 -27.07 6.63 -4.08
N ASP A 189 -28.12 7.32 -3.64
CA ASP A 189 -29.51 7.09 -4.06
C ASP A 189 -29.62 6.80 -5.58
N LEU A 190 -30.46 5.82 -5.93
CA LEU A 190 -30.70 5.44 -7.33
C LEU A 190 -31.06 6.66 -8.21
N GLY A 191 -30.30 6.83 -9.30
CA GLY A 191 -30.48 7.93 -10.24
C GLY A 191 -29.60 9.17 -9.99
N HIS A 192 -28.83 9.22 -8.90
CA HIS A 192 -27.89 10.32 -8.63
C HIS A 192 -26.48 10.08 -9.20
N GLY A 193 -26.28 9.00 -9.96
CA GLY A 193 -25.00 8.61 -10.53
C GLY A 193 -24.13 7.89 -9.50
N LEU A 194 -22.81 7.96 -9.69
CA LEU A 194 -21.82 7.29 -8.84
C LEU A 194 -20.97 8.31 -8.07
N TYR A 195 -20.50 7.95 -6.89
CA TYR A 195 -19.51 8.74 -6.17
C TYR A 195 -18.14 8.63 -6.84
N ALA A 196 -17.48 9.78 -7.09
CA ALA A 196 -16.15 9.82 -7.67
C ALA A 196 -15.05 9.89 -6.59
N TYR A 197 -14.03 9.05 -6.68
CA TYR A 197 -12.89 9.02 -5.76
C TYR A 197 -11.55 9.02 -6.48
N GLU A 198 -10.60 9.81 -5.99
CA GLU A 198 -9.22 9.85 -6.50
C GLU A 198 -8.29 9.07 -5.57
N VAL A 199 -7.61 8.05 -6.12
CA VAL A 199 -6.64 7.23 -5.39
C VAL A 199 -5.26 7.87 -5.50
N LYS A 200 -4.80 8.47 -4.40
CA LYS A 200 -3.51 9.19 -4.37
C LYS A 200 -2.40 8.32 -3.79
N THR A 201 -1.53 7.81 -4.64
CA THR A 201 -0.41 6.94 -4.25
C THR A 201 0.93 7.65 -4.31
N ALA A 202 1.88 7.18 -3.51
CA ALA A 202 3.27 7.58 -3.61
C ALA A 202 4.01 6.66 -4.58
N PRO A 203 4.81 7.18 -5.52
CA PRO A 203 5.65 6.34 -6.34
C PRO A 203 6.58 5.48 -5.47
N LEU A 204 6.53 4.16 -5.66
CA LEU A 204 7.40 3.23 -4.95
C LEU A 204 8.87 3.56 -5.20
N LYS A 205 9.59 3.77 -4.10
CA LYS A 205 11.03 3.95 -4.00
C LYS A 205 11.56 3.07 -2.88
N LEU A 206 12.73 2.47 -3.12
CA LEU A 206 13.43 1.66 -2.12
C LEU A 206 14.50 2.50 -1.44
N LEU A 207 14.55 2.43 -0.11
CA LEU A 207 15.52 3.15 0.70
C LEU A 207 16.38 2.14 1.46
N ALA A 208 17.70 2.26 1.35
CA ALA A 208 18.64 1.43 2.11
C ALA A 208 18.87 2.03 3.51
N LYS A 209 18.74 1.19 4.53
CA LYS A 209 18.97 1.50 5.95
C LYS A 209 19.98 0.52 6.54
N ASN A 210 20.63 0.90 7.63
CA ASN A 210 21.53 0.04 8.40
C ASN A 210 22.62 -0.65 7.55
N PHE A 211 23.15 0.05 6.54
CA PHE A 211 24.21 -0.47 5.69
C PHE A 211 25.48 -0.69 6.52
N LYS A 212 26.00 -1.92 6.52
CA LYS A 212 27.18 -2.33 7.30
C LYS A 212 28.06 -3.27 6.48
N THR A 213 29.35 -3.25 6.79
CA THR A 213 30.33 -4.19 6.22
C THR A 213 30.97 -5.03 7.32
N ALA A 214 31.35 -6.25 6.99
CA ALA A 214 32.02 -7.17 7.91
C ALA A 214 33.08 -8.01 7.16
N PRO A 215 34.37 -7.94 7.55
CA PRO A 215 34.95 -6.94 8.46
C PRO A 215 34.80 -5.50 7.92
N THR A 216 35.00 -4.49 8.77
CA THR A 216 34.92 -3.07 8.37
C THR A 216 35.94 -2.71 7.29
N ARG A 217 37.10 -3.39 7.31
CA ARG A 217 38.12 -3.33 6.25
C ARG A 217 38.34 -4.71 5.64
N PRO A 218 38.30 -4.85 4.31
CA PRO A 218 38.56 -6.11 3.63
C PRO A 218 39.98 -6.61 3.90
N ARG A 219 40.14 -7.92 4.04
CA ARG A 219 41.42 -8.58 4.30
C ARG A 219 41.73 -9.59 3.20
N ALA A 220 42.98 -9.64 2.75
CA ALA A 220 43.43 -10.64 1.80
C ALA A 220 43.22 -12.06 2.37
N GLY A 221 42.72 -12.98 1.55
CA GLY A 221 42.39 -14.36 1.96
C GLY A 221 41.12 -14.50 2.82
N GLY A 222 40.52 -13.39 3.26
CA GLY A 222 39.35 -13.38 4.13
C GLY A 222 38.02 -13.31 3.38
N SER A 223 36.92 -13.51 4.11
CA SER A 223 35.58 -13.18 3.63
C SER A 223 35.26 -11.70 3.86
N PHE A 224 34.54 -11.08 2.92
CA PHE A 224 33.99 -9.74 3.10
C PHE A 224 32.51 -9.74 2.78
N SER A 225 31.71 -9.15 3.68
CA SER A 225 30.26 -9.09 3.55
C SER A 225 29.76 -7.65 3.60
N MET A 226 28.73 -7.38 2.78
CA MET A 226 27.93 -6.16 2.81
C MET A 226 26.50 -6.54 3.19
N LYS A 227 25.92 -5.83 4.16
CA LYS A 227 24.55 -6.05 4.63
C LYS A 227 23.78 -4.74 4.68
N MET A 228 22.50 -4.75 4.32
CA MET A 228 21.58 -3.64 4.55
C MET A 228 20.13 -4.11 4.71
N SER A 229 19.35 -3.37 5.48
CA SER A 229 17.89 -3.45 5.41
C SER A 229 17.39 -2.55 4.30
N VAL A 230 16.33 -2.95 3.61
CA VAL A 230 15.69 -2.12 2.58
C VAL A 230 14.25 -1.87 3.00
N ILE A 231 13.82 -0.61 2.94
CA ILE A 231 12.45 -0.22 3.26
C ILE A 231 11.78 0.36 2.02
N ARG A 232 10.47 0.15 1.90
CA ARG A 232 9.64 0.87 0.92
C ARG A 232 9.30 2.26 1.47
N ASN A 233 9.31 3.29 0.62
CA ASN A 233 8.96 4.65 1.04
C ASN A 233 7.45 4.88 1.22
N ASP A 234 6.63 4.10 0.53
CA ASP A 234 5.18 4.25 0.49
C ASP A 234 4.52 3.70 1.76
N THR A 235 4.93 2.51 2.18
CA THR A 235 4.41 1.80 3.36
C THR A 235 5.28 1.94 4.60
N GLY A 236 6.57 2.27 4.43
CA GLY A 236 7.57 2.14 5.49
C GLY A 236 7.97 0.71 5.81
N ALA A 237 7.37 -0.30 5.17
CA ALA A 237 7.64 -1.70 5.43
C ALA A 237 9.07 -2.09 5.05
N VAL A 238 9.68 -2.95 5.88
CA VAL A 238 10.97 -3.57 5.57
C VAL A 238 10.74 -4.70 4.58
N LEU A 239 11.53 -4.73 3.50
CA LEU A 239 11.45 -5.80 2.52
C LEU A 239 11.86 -7.15 3.12
N GLU A 240 10.99 -8.13 2.94
CA GLU A 240 11.24 -9.53 3.32
C GLU A 240 11.74 -10.36 2.14
N GLY A 241 11.46 -9.94 0.92
CA GLY A 241 11.84 -10.60 -0.33
C GLY A 241 12.33 -9.62 -1.41
N GLY A 242 12.78 -10.18 -2.54
CA GLY A 242 13.35 -9.45 -3.66
C GLY A 242 14.63 -10.09 -4.21
N THR A 243 15.14 -9.54 -5.31
CA THR A 243 16.39 -10.02 -5.93
C THR A 243 17.58 -9.24 -5.39
N VAL A 244 18.64 -9.95 -4.98
CA VAL A 244 19.91 -9.34 -4.54
C VAL A 244 20.98 -9.55 -5.58
N ASN A 245 21.43 -8.45 -6.18
CA ASN A 245 22.53 -8.43 -7.13
C ASN A 245 23.80 -7.95 -6.44
N CYS A 246 24.84 -8.79 -6.49
CA CYS A 246 26.12 -8.55 -5.84
C CYS A 246 27.22 -8.43 -6.90
N ALA A 247 27.99 -7.34 -6.86
CA ALA A 247 29.17 -7.20 -7.70
C ALA A 247 30.36 -6.79 -6.85
N ALA A 248 31.53 -7.39 -7.08
CA ALA A 248 32.77 -6.94 -6.46
C ALA A 248 33.97 -7.11 -7.39
N LYS A 249 35.00 -6.29 -7.15
CA LYS A 249 36.30 -6.37 -7.80
C LYS A 249 37.43 -6.21 -6.77
N ALA A 250 38.51 -6.95 -6.95
CA ALA A 250 39.77 -6.80 -6.22
C ALA A 250 40.92 -6.61 -7.21
N GLY A 251 41.59 -5.46 -7.18
CA GLY A 251 42.68 -5.16 -8.10
C GLY A 251 42.29 -5.18 -9.59
N GLY A 252 41.01 -4.95 -9.90
CA GLY A 252 40.46 -5.00 -11.27
C GLY A 252 39.74 -6.31 -11.60
N SER A 253 40.13 -7.43 -10.99
CA SER A 253 39.52 -8.75 -11.20
C SER A 253 38.15 -8.84 -10.54
N ARG A 254 37.14 -9.35 -11.27
CA ARG A 254 35.79 -9.57 -10.74
C ARG A 254 35.77 -10.72 -9.73
N LEU A 255 34.96 -10.58 -8.69
CA LEU A 255 34.72 -11.61 -7.67
C LEU A 255 33.27 -12.11 -7.75
N SER A 256 33.09 -13.42 -7.74
CA SER A 256 31.78 -14.05 -7.62
C SER A 256 31.29 -14.00 -6.17
N ALA A 257 30.03 -13.60 -5.98
CA ALA A 257 29.40 -13.64 -4.67
C ALA A 257 29.12 -15.09 -4.25
N ARG A 258 29.45 -15.43 -3.01
CA ARG A 258 29.10 -16.73 -2.38
C ARG A 258 27.73 -16.69 -1.71
N VAL A 259 27.29 -15.50 -1.30
CA VAL A 259 25.96 -15.24 -0.72
C VAL A 259 25.39 -14.01 -1.41
N HIS A 260 24.15 -14.10 -1.85
CA HIS A 260 23.39 -13.01 -2.49
C HIS A 260 21.88 -13.20 -2.24
N ARG A 261 21.41 -12.87 -1.04
CA ARG A 261 20.00 -13.13 -0.66
C ARG A 261 19.50 -12.14 0.38
N ILE A 262 18.18 -12.12 0.56
CA ILE A 262 17.55 -11.52 1.73
C ILE A 262 17.28 -12.64 2.74
N ALA A 263 17.69 -12.45 3.98
CA ALA A 263 17.40 -13.35 5.09
C ALA A 263 17.18 -12.52 6.35
N ASN A 264 16.16 -12.86 7.15
CA ASN A 264 15.79 -12.10 8.35
C ASN A 264 15.65 -10.59 8.08
N LYS A 265 15.01 -10.23 6.97
CA LYS A 265 14.79 -8.83 6.52
C LYS A 265 16.07 -8.03 6.24
N VAL A 266 17.17 -8.72 5.96
CA VAL A 266 18.48 -8.13 5.63
C VAL A 266 18.98 -8.68 4.31
N ALA A 267 19.25 -7.80 3.36
CA ALA A 267 19.95 -8.12 2.13
C ALA A 267 21.44 -8.31 2.42
N GLN A 268 22.03 -9.41 1.95
CA GLN A 268 23.41 -9.76 2.18
C GLN A 268 24.13 -10.14 0.88
N CYS A 269 25.31 -9.55 0.69
CA CYS A 269 26.33 -10.01 -0.25
C CYS A 269 27.56 -10.48 0.52
N THR A 270 28.14 -11.62 0.16
CA THR A 270 29.42 -12.09 0.72
C THR A 270 30.34 -12.58 -0.40
N TRP A 271 31.61 -12.17 -0.34
CA TRP A 271 32.67 -12.59 -1.26
C TRP A 271 33.85 -13.17 -0.49
N ALA A 272 34.60 -14.06 -1.13
CA ALA A 272 35.94 -14.42 -0.69
C ALA A 272 36.96 -13.55 -1.43
N ILE A 273 37.89 -12.95 -0.68
CA ILE A 273 38.94 -12.11 -1.23
C ILE A 273 40.19 -12.98 -1.45
N PRO A 274 40.79 -12.99 -2.65
CA PRO A 274 42.01 -13.74 -2.90
C PRO A 274 43.16 -13.32 -1.97
N GLY A 275 44.00 -14.26 -1.54
CA GLY A 275 45.20 -13.95 -0.73
C GLY A 275 46.20 -13.04 -1.44
N SER A 276 46.26 -13.11 -2.78
CA SER A 276 47.10 -12.27 -3.63
C SER A 276 46.60 -10.82 -3.76
N ALA A 277 45.44 -10.50 -3.22
CA ALA A 277 44.82 -9.18 -3.36
C ALA A 277 45.26 -8.16 -2.31
N ARG A 278 46.25 -8.48 -1.45
CA ARG A 278 46.80 -7.56 -0.46
C ARG A 278 47.24 -6.24 -1.11
N SER A 279 46.93 -5.12 -0.46
CA SER A 279 47.20 -3.75 -0.92
C SER A 279 46.52 -3.36 -2.24
N LYS A 280 45.65 -4.20 -2.80
CA LYS A 280 44.84 -3.86 -3.97
C LYS A 280 43.58 -3.13 -3.55
N ALA A 281 43.01 -2.36 -4.48
CA ALA A 281 41.71 -1.74 -4.28
C ALA A 281 40.60 -2.80 -4.34
N PHE A 282 39.71 -2.78 -3.34
CA PHE A 282 38.44 -3.48 -3.33
C PHE A 282 37.31 -2.51 -3.67
N ARG A 283 36.41 -2.91 -4.56
CA ARG A 283 35.15 -2.19 -4.86
C ARG A 283 34.01 -3.19 -4.86
N GLY A 284 33.01 -2.98 -4.02
CA GLY A 284 31.83 -3.84 -3.89
C GLY A 284 30.53 -3.04 -4.00
N SER A 285 29.48 -3.68 -4.49
CA SER A 285 28.12 -3.16 -4.49
C SER A 285 27.11 -4.24 -4.11
N ILE A 286 26.11 -3.83 -3.34
CA ILE A 286 24.89 -4.57 -3.09
C ILE A 286 23.71 -3.79 -3.68
N THR A 287 22.97 -4.45 -4.58
CA THR A 287 21.76 -3.90 -5.19
C THR A 287 20.58 -4.80 -4.86
N VAL A 288 19.51 -4.21 -4.35
CA VAL A 288 18.24 -4.92 -4.12
C VAL A 288 17.23 -4.41 -5.14
N VAL A 289 16.54 -5.35 -5.79
CA VAL A 289 15.48 -5.10 -6.77
C VAL A 289 14.16 -5.70 -6.28
N PHE A 290 13.10 -4.90 -6.32
CA PHE A 290 11.76 -5.29 -5.91
C PHE A 290 10.74 -4.46 -6.70
N GLU A 291 9.75 -5.12 -7.31
CA GLU A 291 8.71 -4.47 -8.17
C GLU A 291 9.31 -3.51 -9.22
N GLY A 292 10.40 -3.92 -9.88
CA GLY A 292 11.11 -3.11 -10.88
C GLY A 292 11.88 -1.90 -10.32
N LYS A 293 11.78 -1.61 -9.03
CA LYS A 293 12.55 -0.55 -8.35
C LYS A 293 13.84 -1.12 -7.79
N LYS A 294 14.87 -0.30 -7.68
CA LYS A 294 16.18 -0.71 -7.17
C LYS A 294 16.78 0.28 -6.19
N VAL A 295 17.52 -0.23 -5.22
CA VAL A 295 18.42 0.55 -4.37
C VAL A 295 19.80 -0.09 -4.34
N THR A 296 20.84 0.73 -4.47
CA THR A 296 22.23 0.27 -4.49
C THR A 296 23.03 0.96 -3.40
N LYS A 297 23.87 0.19 -2.70
CA LYS A 297 24.95 0.71 -1.86
C LYS A 297 26.28 0.18 -2.35
N THR A 298 27.27 1.07 -2.37
CA THR A 298 28.63 0.79 -2.83
C THR A 298 29.60 0.95 -1.67
N PHE A 299 30.69 0.20 -1.71
CA PHE A 299 31.80 0.28 -0.78
C PHE A 299 33.13 0.21 -1.53
N ALA A 300 34.11 0.99 -1.10
CA ALA A 300 35.47 0.92 -1.62
C ALA A 300 36.47 1.08 -0.48
N ALA A 301 37.54 0.27 -0.53
CA ALA A 301 38.66 0.35 0.41
C ALA A 301 39.89 -0.34 -0.16
N THR A 302 41.06 -0.09 0.42
CA THR A 302 42.25 -0.91 0.17
C THR A 302 42.19 -2.18 1.00
N ILE A 303 42.60 -3.30 0.41
CA ILE A 303 42.64 -4.61 1.07
C ILE A 303 43.88 -4.68 1.97
N GLY A 304 43.67 -5.00 3.25
CA GLY A 304 44.74 -5.25 4.23
C GLY A 304 45.44 -6.60 4.05
#